data_AF-A0A429ML74-F1
#
_entry.id   AF-A0A429ML74-F1
#
_cell.length_a   1.000
_cell.length_b   1.000
_cell.length_c   1.000
_cell.angle_alpha   90.00
_cell.angle_beta   90.00
_cell.angle_gamma   90.00
#
_symmetry.space_group_name_H-M   'P 1'
#
loop_
_entity.id
_entity.type
_entity.pdbx_description
1 polymer ?
#
loop_
_entity_poly.entity_id
_entity_poly.type
_entity_poly.pdbx_seq_one_letter_code
_entity_poly.pdbx_strand_id
1 'polypeptide(L)'
;VLQAIKIPPVGGDTLWSSNTAAFKGLPLELQQKLRGLTATHDIRKSFPLERFAHNEEEREKLLQTFKRNPPVVHPVVRTHPVTGEPLLFVSEGFTTHINELPEQESEQLLNFLFEHATQEQFHLRWKWQDGDVAIWDNRCTQHKALFDYGDAHRIMHRATINGDVPFYKEEQQPELAEA
;
A
#
# COMPACT_ATOMS: atom_id res chain seq x y z
N VAL A 1 -0.97 7.75 -12.58
CA VAL A 1 -0.06 8.53 -13.45
C VAL A 1 0.47 9.69 -12.66
N LEU A 2 1.78 9.93 -12.69
CA LEU A 2 2.43 11.04 -11.99
C LEU A 2 3.44 11.70 -12.93
N GLN A 3 3.34 13.01 -13.10
CA GLN A 3 4.26 13.81 -13.90
C GLN A 3 5.11 14.69 -12.98
N ALA A 4 6.41 14.71 -13.24
CA ALA A 4 7.36 15.64 -12.65
C ALA A 4 7.22 17.02 -13.30
N ILE A 5 6.83 18.02 -12.51
CA ILE A 5 6.71 19.42 -12.96
C ILE A 5 7.93 20.23 -12.55
N LYS A 6 8.42 19.99 -11.32
CA LYS A 6 9.65 20.59 -10.81
C LYS A 6 10.30 19.64 -9.82
N ILE A 7 11.52 19.24 -10.10
CA ILE A 7 12.30 18.32 -9.27
C ILE A 7 13.46 19.08 -8.61
N PRO A 8 13.74 18.85 -7.32
CA PRO A 8 14.88 19.44 -6.65
C PRO A 8 16.20 18.95 -7.27
N PRO A 9 17.30 19.73 -7.20
CA PRO A 9 18.60 19.31 -7.75
C PRO A 9 19.16 18.01 -7.12
N VAL A 10 18.76 17.71 -5.88
CA VAL A 10 19.15 16.52 -5.12
C VAL A 10 17.92 16.01 -4.36
N GLY A 11 17.75 14.70 -4.31
CA GLY A 11 16.65 14.05 -3.60
C GLY A 11 15.30 14.14 -4.34
N GLY A 12 14.22 13.89 -3.62
CA GLY A 12 12.85 13.94 -4.15
C GLY A 12 12.44 12.69 -4.94
N ASP A 13 13.21 11.62 -4.77
CA ASP A 13 12.98 10.35 -5.44
C ASP A 13 11.67 9.70 -4.98
N THR A 14 11.22 8.71 -5.74
CA THR A 14 10.09 7.87 -5.32
C THR A 14 10.52 6.41 -5.31
N LEU A 15 10.20 5.74 -4.21
CA LEU A 15 10.33 4.30 -4.08
C LEU A 15 8.99 3.67 -4.44
N TRP A 16 9.01 2.60 -5.22
CA TRP A 16 7.89 1.67 -5.36
C TRP A 16 8.32 0.29 -4.87
N SER A 17 7.42 -0.43 -4.22
CA SER A 17 7.60 -1.84 -3.88
C SER A 17 6.58 -2.70 -4.61
N SER A 18 7.00 -3.88 -5.09
CA SER A 18 6.09 -4.88 -5.67
C SER A 18 5.49 -5.77 -4.59
N ASN A 19 4.17 -5.65 -4.38
CA ASN A 19 3.43 -6.49 -3.44
C ASN A 19 3.29 -7.94 -3.92
N THR A 20 3.35 -8.18 -5.24
CA THR A 20 3.38 -9.53 -5.80
C THR A 20 4.72 -10.19 -5.50
N ALA A 21 5.84 -9.49 -5.71
CA ALA A 21 7.16 -10.01 -5.35
C ALA A 21 7.31 -10.21 -3.85
N ALA A 22 6.82 -9.26 -3.04
CA ALA A 22 6.81 -9.37 -1.59
C ALA A 22 6.03 -10.62 -1.14
N PHE A 23 4.83 -10.87 -1.67
CA PHE A 23 4.07 -12.07 -1.33
C PHE A 23 4.80 -13.37 -1.73
N LYS A 24 5.34 -13.42 -2.96
CA LYS A 24 6.12 -14.58 -3.44
C LYS A 24 7.39 -14.84 -2.62
N GLY A 25 7.96 -13.79 -2.02
CA GLY A 25 9.14 -13.89 -1.17
C GLY A 25 8.89 -14.36 0.26
N LEU A 26 7.62 -14.53 0.68
CA LEU A 26 7.29 -15.08 2.00
C LEU A 26 7.51 -16.60 2.04
N PRO A 27 7.84 -17.19 3.20
CA PRO A 27 7.78 -18.64 3.38
C PRO A 27 6.39 -19.20 3.05
N LEU A 28 6.33 -20.41 2.47
CA LEU A 28 5.08 -21.00 1.99
C LEU A 28 4.01 -21.13 3.09
N GLU A 29 4.42 -21.53 4.30
CA GLU A 29 3.53 -21.63 5.46
C GLU A 29 2.87 -20.29 5.80
N LEU A 30 3.64 -19.20 5.70
CA LEU A 30 3.12 -17.86 5.94
C LEU A 30 2.21 -17.41 4.80
N GLN A 31 2.56 -17.70 3.55
CA GLN A 31 1.66 -17.45 2.42
C GLN A 31 0.30 -18.14 2.63
N GLN A 32 0.30 -19.39 3.08
CA GLN A 32 -0.93 -20.14 3.40
C GLN A 32 -1.69 -19.53 4.57
N LYS A 33 -1.01 -19.18 5.67
CA LYS A 33 -1.64 -18.53 6.83
C LYS A 33 -2.34 -17.23 6.48
N LEU A 34 -1.80 -16.44 5.55
CA LEU A 34 -2.36 -15.15 5.16
C LEU A 34 -3.58 -15.27 4.25
N ARG A 35 -3.72 -16.39 3.53
CA ARG A 35 -4.87 -16.63 2.64
C ARG A 35 -6.14 -16.74 3.47
N GLY A 36 -7.17 -15.98 3.09
CA GLY A 36 -8.45 -15.93 3.81
C GLY A 36 -8.52 -14.90 4.94
N LEU A 37 -7.39 -14.35 5.39
CA LEU A 37 -7.41 -13.24 6.38
C LEU A 37 -7.88 -11.94 5.74
N THR A 38 -8.51 -11.10 6.55
CA THR A 38 -8.93 -9.75 6.18
C THR A 38 -8.32 -8.70 7.11
N ALA A 39 -8.12 -7.51 6.59
CA ALA A 39 -7.56 -6.39 7.31
C ALA A 39 -8.46 -5.17 7.20
N THR A 40 -8.54 -4.40 8.28
CA THR A 40 -9.19 -3.10 8.27
C THR A 40 -8.19 -2.02 7.83
N HIS A 41 -8.60 -1.21 6.85
CA HIS A 41 -7.86 -0.05 6.37
C HIS A 41 -8.57 1.23 6.79
N ASP A 42 -7.84 2.13 7.45
CA ASP A 42 -8.35 3.40 7.94
C ASP A 42 -7.39 4.55 7.59
N ILE A 43 -7.93 5.56 6.88
CA ILE A 43 -7.22 6.77 6.48
C ILE A 43 -6.70 7.57 7.69
N ARG A 44 -7.35 7.44 8.86
CA ARG A 44 -6.95 8.14 10.09
C ARG A 44 -5.53 7.80 10.52
N LYS A 45 -5.03 6.60 10.19
CA LYS A 45 -3.65 6.19 10.50
C LYS A 45 -2.61 7.03 9.74
N SER A 46 -2.87 7.37 8.48
CA SER A 46 -1.98 8.23 7.68
C SER A 46 -2.15 9.72 7.98
N PHE A 47 -3.34 10.12 8.42
CA PHE A 47 -3.69 11.52 8.63
C PHE A 47 -4.19 11.79 10.06
N PRO A 48 -3.41 11.53 11.12
CA PRO A 48 -3.83 11.78 12.49
C PRO A 48 -4.12 13.27 12.74
N LEU A 49 -5.13 13.56 13.54
CA LEU A 49 -5.58 14.95 13.80
C LEU A 49 -4.46 15.78 14.42
N GLU A 50 -3.66 15.18 15.30
CA GLU A 50 -2.58 15.83 16.04
C GLU A 50 -1.49 16.37 15.10
N ARG A 51 -1.36 15.79 13.90
CA ARG A 51 -0.38 16.20 12.90
C ARG A 51 -0.97 17.11 11.82
N PHE A 52 -2.24 16.95 11.49
CA PHE A 52 -2.87 17.56 10.30
C PHE A 52 -3.97 18.57 10.61
N ALA A 53 -4.30 18.81 11.89
CA ALA A 53 -5.25 19.83 12.30
C ALA A 53 -4.61 20.81 13.29
N HIS A 54 -4.22 21.98 12.78
CA HIS A 54 -3.58 23.04 13.56
C HIS A 54 -4.57 24.11 14.05
N ASN A 55 -5.82 24.05 13.59
CA ASN A 55 -6.94 24.91 13.99
C ASN A 55 -8.28 24.18 13.85
N GLU A 56 -9.36 24.79 14.35
CA GLU A 56 -10.69 24.15 14.37
C GLU A 56 -11.29 23.93 12.98
N GLU A 57 -11.00 24.81 12.02
CA GLU A 57 -11.48 24.66 10.64
C GLU A 57 -10.86 23.44 9.96
N GLU A 58 -9.55 23.27 10.07
CA GLU A 58 -8.82 22.10 9.58
C GLU A 58 -9.30 20.82 10.26
N ARG A 59 -9.54 20.90 11.57
CA ARG A 59 -10.06 19.78 12.37
C ARG A 59 -11.42 19.33 11.84
N GLU A 60 -12.38 20.23 11.70
CA GLU A 60 -13.72 19.90 11.21
C GLU A 60 -13.66 19.33 9.78
N LYS A 61 -12.85 19.93 8.90
CA LYS A 61 -12.65 19.42 7.54
C LYS A 61 -12.10 17.99 7.51
N LEU A 62 -11.15 17.68 8.38
CA LEU A 62 -10.56 16.35 8.46
C LEU A 62 -11.56 15.34 9.04
N LEU A 63 -12.32 15.73 10.08
CA LEU A 63 -13.41 14.90 10.62
C LEU A 63 -14.49 14.59 9.58
N GLN A 64 -14.89 15.57 8.76
CA GLN A 64 -15.82 15.33 7.65
C GLN A 64 -15.23 14.40 6.59
N THR A 65 -13.92 14.49 6.33
CA THR A 65 -13.21 13.56 5.45
C THR A 65 -13.25 12.14 5.99
N PHE A 66 -13.05 11.94 7.30
CA PHE A 66 -13.15 10.63 7.94
C PHE A 66 -14.56 10.06 7.96
N LYS A 67 -15.59 10.90 8.05
CA LYS A 67 -17.00 10.47 7.96
C LYS A 67 -17.32 9.97 6.55
N ARG A 68 -16.81 10.64 5.52
CA ARG A 68 -16.99 10.26 4.11
C ARG A 68 -16.18 9.04 3.69
N ASN A 69 -15.09 8.75 4.40
CA ASN A 69 -14.19 7.64 4.12
C ASN A 69 -14.08 6.77 5.40
N PRO A 70 -15.14 6.05 5.77
CA PRO A 70 -15.09 5.14 6.91
C PRO A 70 -14.07 4.02 6.67
N PRO A 71 -13.62 3.33 7.74
CA PRO A 71 -12.75 2.17 7.59
C PRO A 71 -13.37 1.12 6.66
N VAL A 72 -12.53 0.46 5.87
CA VAL A 72 -12.94 -0.58 4.93
C VAL A 72 -12.19 -1.87 5.20
N VAL A 73 -12.85 -3.00 4.95
CA VAL A 73 -12.29 -4.33 5.14
C VAL A 73 -11.91 -4.91 3.78
N HIS A 74 -10.67 -5.37 3.66
CA HIS A 74 -10.12 -5.98 2.45
C HIS A 74 -9.32 -7.24 2.79
N PRO A 75 -9.15 -8.19 1.85
CA PRO A 75 -8.33 -9.36 2.11
C PRO A 75 -6.85 -8.98 2.27
N VAL A 76 -6.14 -9.64 3.18
CA VAL A 76 -4.70 -9.47 3.39
C VAL A 76 -3.92 -9.93 2.15
N VAL A 77 -4.42 -10.96 1.47
CA VAL A 77 -3.93 -11.40 0.15
C VAL A 77 -4.97 -11.05 -0.89
N ARG A 78 -4.66 -10.12 -1.80
CA ARG A 78 -5.54 -9.77 -2.92
C ARG A 78 -5.20 -10.61 -4.15
N THR A 79 -6.19 -10.97 -4.94
CA THR A 79 -6.00 -11.47 -6.31
C THR A 79 -5.96 -10.30 -7.28
N HIS A 80 -4.93 -10.23 -8.12
CA HIS A 80 -4.87 -9.23 -9.18
C HIS A 80 -5.95 -9.51 -10.23
N PRO A 81 -6.86 -8.57 -10.55
CA PRO A 81 -8.03 -8.84 -11.41
C PRO A 81 -7.66 -9.19 -12.86
N VAL A 82 -6.49 -8.74 -13.34
CA VAL A 82 -6.03 -8.99 -14.71
C VAL A 82 -5.11 -10.21 -14.82
N THR A 83 -4.11 -10.35 -13.94
CA THR A 83 -3.09 -11.41 -14.02
C THR A 83 -3.45 -12.65 -13.22
N GLY A 84 -4.40 -12.56 -12.29
CA GLY A 84 -4.75 -13.65 -11.37
C GLY A 84 -3.73 -13.87 -10.24
N GLU A 85 -2.61 -13.16 -10.25
CA GLU A 85 -1.53 -13.34 -9.28
C GLU A 85 -1.95 -12.90 -7.86
N PRO A 86 -1.61 -13.67 -6.82
CA PRO A 86 -1.78 -13.24 -5.44
C PRO A 86 -0.75 -12.16 -5.08
N LEU A 87 -1.17 -11.20 -4.26
CA LEU A 87 -0.33 -10.11 -3.79
C LEU A 87 -0.66 -9.72 -2.36
N LEU A 88 0.34 -9.21 -1.63
CA LEU A 88 0.15 -8.71 -0.28
C LEU A 88 -0.58 -7.35 -0.31
N PHE A 89 -1.73 -7.25 0.36
CA PHE A 89 -2.58 -6.06 0.33
C PHE A 89 -2.70 -5.41 1.71
N VAL A 90 -1.55 -5.19 2.35
CA VAL A 90 -1.44 -4.42 3.59
C VAL A 90 -0.39 -3.32 3.41
N SER A 91 -0.56 -2.20 4.10
CA SER A 91 0.39 -1.08 4.05
C SER A 91 0.44 -0.36 5.39
N GLU A 92 1.65 0.03 5.80
CA GLU A 92 1.91 0.63 7.11
C GLU A 92 1.01 1.87 7.36
N GLY A 93 0.83 2.71 6.35
CA GLY A 93 0.07 3.95 6.48
C GLY A 93 -1.45 3.79 6.62
N PHE A 94 -2.04 2.67 6.24
CA PHE A 94 -3.50 2.51 6.19
C PHE A 94 -4.04 1.29 6.94
N THR A 95 -3.32 0.18 6.94
CA THR A 95 -3.79 -1.05 7.58
C THR A 95 -3.65 -0.94 9.10
N THR A 96 -4.76 -1.10 9.83
CA THR A 96 -4.78 -0.95 11.29
C THR A 96 -4.65 -2.27 12.01
N HIS A 97 -5.42 -3.29 11.61
CA HIS A 97 -5.40 -4.62 12.20
C HIS A 97 -5.89 -5.69 11.22
N ILE A 98 -5.53 -6.95 11.50
CA ILE A 98 -6.05 -8.15 10.88
C ILE A 98 -7.24 -8.63 11.71
N ASN A 99 -8.39 -8.82 11.09
CA ASN A 99 -9.66 -8.96 11.80
C ASN A 99 -9.83 -10.33 12.49
N GLU A 100 -9.18 -11.36 11.96
CA GLU A 100 -9.27 -12.74 12.47
C GLU A 100 -8.22 -13.07 13.54
N LEU A 101 -7.37 -12.11 13.92
CA LEU A 101 -6.30 -12.30 14.90
C LEU A 101 -6.53 -11.45 16.15
N PRO A 102 -6.10 -11.92 17.33
CA PRO A 102 -5.98 -11.07 18.51
C PRO A 102 -5.11 -9.84 18.22
N GLU A 103 -5.41 -8.72 18.88
CA GLU A 103 -4.77 -7.43 18.63
C GLU A 103 -3.23 -7.50 18.62
N GLN A 104 -2.64 -8.15 19.64
CA GLN A 104 -1.19 -8.30 19.76
C GLN A 104 -0.58 -9.15 18.64
N GLU A 105 -1.25 -10.23 18.23
CA GLU A 105 -0.81 -11.08 17.12
C GLU A 105 -0.93 -10.35 15.77
N SER A 106 -2.02 -9.61 15.59
CA SER A 106 -2.25 -8.75 14.44
C SER A 106 -1.15 -7.70 14.31
N GLU A 107 -0.82 -7.00 15.39
CA GLU A 107 0.23 -5.98 15.41
C GLU A 107 1.60 -6.58 15.02
N GLN A 108 1.99 -7.68 15.66
CA GLN A 108 3.26 -8.35 15.38
C GLN A 108 3.36 -8.80 13.91
N LEU A 109 2.28 -9.42 13.41
CA LEU A 109 2.26 -9.89 12.02
C LEU A 109 2.27 -8.72 11.04
N LEU A 110 1.50 -7.65 11.27
CA LEU A 110 1.49 -6.49 10.39
C LEU A 110 2.86 -5.80 10.35
N ASN A 111 3.51 -5.62 11.50
CA ASN A 111 4.85 -5.02 11.54
C ASN A 111 5.85 -5.84 10.72
N PHE A 112 5.86 -7.17 10.89
CA PHE A 112 6.66 -8.06 10.06
C PHE A 112 6.35 -7.89 8.56
N LEU A 113 5.06 -7.87 8.18
CA LEU A 113 4.66 -7.74 6.78
C LEU A 113 5.02 -6.38 6.18
N PHE A 114 4.97 -5.30 6.95
CA PHE A 114 5.38 -3.97 6.50
C PHE A 114 6.89 -3.90 6.26
N GLU A 115 7.69 -4.42 7.20
CA GLU A 115 9.15 -4.52 7.05
C GLU A 115 9.51 -5.40 5.84
N HIS A 116 8.88 -6.57 5.71
CA HIS A 116 9.11 -7.48 4.59
C HIS A 116 8.76 -6.83 3.25
N ALA A 117 7.58 -6.22 3.14
CA ALA A 117 7.13 -5.58 1.90
C ALA A 117 7.99 -4.37 1.50
N THR A 118 8.83 -3.85 2.39
CA THR A 118 9.70 -2.71 2.13
C THR A 118 11.19 -3.07 2.07
N GLN A 119 11.52 -4.35 1.88
CA GLN A 119 12.89 -4.78 1.64
C GLN A 119 13.37 -4.34 0.25
N GLU A 120 14.66 -3.97 0.15
CA GLU A 120 15.26 -3.41 -1.07
C GLU A 120 15.12 -4.32 -2.29
N GLN A 121 15.11 -5.64 -2.12
CA GLN A 121 14.92 -6.61 -3.19
C GLN A 121 13.55 -6.54 -3.88
N PHE A 122 12.55 -5.90 -3.25
CA PHE A 122 11.23 -5.67 -3.82
C PHE A 122 11.07 -4.25 -4.37
N HIS A 123 12.09 -3.40 -4.20
CA HIS A 123 12.03 -1.97 -4.49
C HIS A 123 12.54 -1.60 -5.88
N LEU A 124 11.90 -0.58 -6.42
CA LEU A 124 12.44 0.26 -7.47
C LEU A 124 12.53 1.69 -6.94
N ARG A 125 13.73 2.29 -7.02
CA ARG A 125 13.95 3.72 -6.77
C ARG A 125 14.01 4.45 -8.10
N TRP A 126 13.09 5.38 -8.31
CA TRP A 126 13.16 6.30 -9.45
C TRP A 126 13.74 7.64 -9.00
N LYS A 127 14.84 8.01 -9.65
CA LYS A 127 15.38 9.36 -9.58
C LYS A 127 14.77 10.20 -10.70
N TRP A 128 13.96 11.17 -10.30
CA TRP A 128 13.18 11.97 -11.22
C TRP A 128 14.03 12.97 -12.02
N GLN A 129 13.59 13.25 -13.23
CA GLN A 129 13.97 14.42 -14.03
C GLN A 129 12.74 15.26 -14.35
N ASP A 130 12.92 16.55 -14.63
CA ASP A 130 11.83 17.42 -15.05
C ASP A 130 11.18 16.88 -16.33
N GLY A 131 9.85 16.75 -16.33
CA GLY A 131 9.08 16.22 -17.46
C GLY A 131 8.89 14.70 -17.46
N ASP A 132 9.58 13.95 -16.59
CA ASP A 132 9.36 12.52 -16.43
C ASP A 132 7.90 12.20 -16.10
N VAL A 133 7.42 11.06 -16.61
CA VAL A 133 6.09 10.53 -16.32
C VAL A 133 6.22 9.09 -15.86
N ALA A 134 5.71 8.80 -14.66
CA ALA A 134 5.56 7.43 -14.18
C ALA A 134 4.10 6.97 -14.25
N ILE A 135 3.93 5.74 -14.72
CA ILE A 135 2.69 4.98 -14.66
C ILE A 135 3.03 3.68 -13.93
N TRP A 136 2.24 3.36 -12.91
CA TRP A 136 2.39 2.13 -12.15
C TRP A 136 1.02 1.53 -11.85
N ASP A 137 0.98 0.23 -11.59
CA ASP A 137 -0.25 -0.45 -11.19
C ASP A 137 -0.47 -0.32 -9.68
N ASN A 138 -1.42 0.54 -9.30
CA ASN A 138 -1.74 0.81 -7.90
C ASN A 138 -2.43 -0.38 -7.20
N ARG A 139 -2.76 -1.47 -7.90
CA ARG A 139 -3.33 -2.69 -7.31
C ARG A 139 -2.25 -3.58 -6.69
N CYS A 140 -1.02 -3.53 -7.18
CA CYS A 140 0.07 -4.43 -6.79
C CYS A 140 1.33 -3.73 -6.31
N THR A 141 1.31 -2.41 -6.12
CA THR A 141 2.48 -1.67 -5.62
C THR A 141 2.18 -0.78 -4.43
N GLN A 142 3.14 -0.66 -3.53
CA GLN A 142 3.24 0.43 -2.57
C GLN A 142 4.22 1.48 -3.06
N HIS A 143 4.11 2.72 -2.58
CA HIS A 143 5.08 3.77 -2.92
C HIS A 143 5.29 4.78 -1.81
N LYS A 144 6.49 5.37 -1.78
CA LYS A 144 6.90 6.40 -0.83
C LYS A 144 7.70 7.49 -1.54
N ALA A 145 7.28 8.73 -1.38
CA ALA A 145 8.09 9.88 -1.75
C ALA A 145 9.17 10.09 -0.67
N LEU A 146 10.43 10.23 -1.09
CA LEU A 146 11.52 10.53 -0.16
C LEU A 146 11.55 12.04 0.10
N PHE A 147 11.62 12.40 1.38
CA PHE A 147 11.76 13.79 1.83
C PHE A 147 13.23 14.05 2.22
N ASP A 148 14.10 14.07 1.22
CA ASP A 148 15.56 14.18 1.34
C ASP A 148 16.12 15.41 0.58
N TYR A 149 15.30 16.44 0.40
CA TYR A 149 15.60 17.62 -0.41
C TYR A 149 15.45 18.97 0.33
N GLY A 150 15.28 18.94 1.66
CA GLY A 150 15.22 20.13 2.51
C GLY A 150 14.13 21.12 2.06
N ASP A 151 14.48 22.40 1.95
CA ASP A 151 13.57 23.48 1.56
C ASP A 151 13.37 23.59 0.04
N ALA A 152 14.01 22.72 -0.76
CA ALA A 152 13.83 22.74 -2.21
C ALA A 152 12.41 22.33 -2.60
N HIS A 153 11.91 22.88 -3.71
CA HIS A 153 10.55 22.61 -4.14
C HIS A 153 10.48 21.34 -4.99
N ARG A 154 9.55 20.45 -4.65
CA ARG A 154 9.14 19.30 -5.45
C ARG A 154 7.67 19.43 -5.83
N ILE A 155 7.38 19.54 -7.12
CA ILE A 155 6.02 19.72 -7.65
C ILE A 155 5.71 18.58 -8.61
N MET A 156 4.64 17.85 -8.32
CA MET A 156 4.17 16.73 -9.14
C MET A 156 2.68 16.90 -9.43
N HIS A 157 2.24 16.50 -10.62
CA HIS A 157 0.82 16.38 -10.94
C HIS A 157 0.41 14.91 -11.00
N ARG A 158 -0.62 14.53 -10.23
CA ARG A 158 -1.10 13.15 -10.15
C ARG A 158 -2.50 13.03 -10.73
N ALA A 159 -2.69 12.05 -11.60
CA ALA A 159 -3.99 11.56 -12.03
C ALA A 159 -4.16 10.10 -11.59
N THR A 160 -5.30 9.80 -10.98
CA THR A 160 -5.67 8.45 -10.54
C THR A 160 -6.82 7.93 -11.38
N ILE A 161 -6.75 6.65 -11.75
CA ILE A 161 -7.81 5.94 -12.48
C ILE A 161 -8.57 5.09 -11.48
N ASN A 162 -9.90 5.08 -11.58
CA ASN A 162 -10.74 4.29 -10.68
C ASN A 162 -10.44 2.79 -10.83
N GLY A 163 -10.38 2.11 -9.70
CA GLY A 163 -10.16 0.67 -9.61
C GLY A 163 -11.45 -0.11 -9.34
N ASP A 164 -11.26 -1.42 -9.23
CA ASP A 164 -12.22 -2.42 -8.78
C ASP A 164 -12.09 -2.66 -7.27
N VAL A 165 -13.14 -3.26 -6.67
CA VAL A 165 -13.11 -3.67 -5.26
C VAL A 165 -12.13 -4.84 -5.08
N PRO A 166 -11.17 -4.77 -4.14
CA PRO A 166 -10.26 -5.87 -3.84
C PRO A 166 -11.00 -7.15 -3.45
N PHE A 167 -10.56 -8.28 -3.99
CA PHE A 167 -11.05 -9.62 -3.64
C PHE A 167 -9.90 -10.61 -3.54
N TYR A 168 -10.16 -11.74 -2.90
CA TYR A 168 -9.28 -12.91 -2.89
C TYR A 168 -10.04 -14.08 -3.53
N LYS A 169 -9.41 -14.75 -4.50
CA LYS A 169 -9.89 -15.99 -5.09
C LYS A 169 -8.98 -17.12 -4.62
N GLU A 170 -9.57 -18.09 -3.95
CA GLU A 170 -8.85 -19.30 -3.55
C GLU A 170 -8.39 -20.07 -4.79
N GLU A 171 -7.11 -20.44 -4.83
CA GLU A 171 -6.58 -21.31 -5.87
C GLU A 171 -7.17 -22.71 -5.67
N GLN A 172 -7.92 -23.19 -6.65
CA GLN A 172 -8.30 -24.60 -6.70
C GLN A 172 -7.02 -25.41 -6.91
N GLN A 173 -6.69 -26.31 -5.99
CA GLN A 173 -5.63 -27.29 -6.23
C GLN A 173 -5.98 -28.04 -7.53
N PRO A 174 -5.04 -28.20 -8.48
CA PRO A 174 -5.27 -29.10 -9.59
C PRO A 174 -5.56 -30.48 -8.99
N GLU A 175 -6.71 -31.06 -9.34
CA GLU A 175 -6.96 -32.48 -9.10
C GLU A 175 -5.72 -33.23 -9.58
N LEU A 176 -5.07 -33.95 -8.66
CA LEU A 176 -4.11 -34.96 -9.04
C LEU A 176 -4.89 -35.92 -9.94
N ALA A 177 -4.67 -35.82 -11.25
CA ALA A 177 -5.20 -36.78 -12.19
C ALA A 177 -4.66 -38.15 -11.77
N GLU A 178 -5.50 -38.95 -11.12
CA GLU A 178 -5.24 -40.35 -10.86
C GLU A 178 -5.00 -41.02 -12.22
N ALA A 179 -3.79 -41.55 -12.41
CA ALA A 179 -3.38 -42.35 -13.55
C ALA A 179 -3.25 -43.81 -13.15
#